data_AF-A0A1R1PL22-F1
#
_entry.id   AF-A0A1R1PL22-F1
#
_cell.length_a   1.000
_cell.length_b   1.000
_cell.length_c   1.000
_cell.angle_alpha   90.00
_cell.angle_beta   90.00
_cell.angle_gamma   90.00
#
_symmetry.space_group_name_H-M   'P 1'
#
loop_
_entity.id
_entity.type
_entity.pdbx_description
1 polymer ?
#
loop_
_entity_poly.entity_id
_entity_poly.type
_entity_poly.pdbx_seq_one_letter_code
_entity_poly.pdbx_strand_id
1 'polypeptide(L)'
;MDPIFFPNEQNALIKVSVPNPQKPTCFLLEMRAFPENRFTANFLKAYHQALDYVEDIMKSLPEEKKNIGGSLTTASTGKFYCNGLDVPYALRDKEVVPLLISLFSRLTVFRVPTVTAISGHAFGGGFVSEK
;
A
#
# COMPACT_ATOMS: atom_id res chain seq x y z
N MET A 1 15.24 0.38 9.94
CA MET A 1 13.90 0.52 10.54
C MET A 1 13.27 -0.84 10.44
N ASP A 2 12.72 -1.35 11.54
CA ASP A 2 12.08 -2.66 11.54
C ASP A 2 10.78 -2.63 10.72
N PRO A 3 10.39 -3.76 10.11
CA PRO A 3 9.15 -3.83 9.35
C PRO A 3 7.94 -3.65 10.25
N ILE A 4 6.94 -2.91 9.77
CA ILE A 4 5.65 -2.71 10.43
C ILE A 4 4.56 -3.46 9.68
N PHE A 5 3.63 -4.06 10.41
CA PHE A 5 2.58 -4.92 9.88
C PHE A 5 1.20 -4.35 10.20
N PHE A 6 0.33 -4.33 9.20
CA PHE A 6 -1.02 -3.81 9.30
C PHE A 6 -2.06 -4.90 9.01
N PRO A 7 -3.10 -5.06 9.85
CA PRO A 7 -3.36 -4.32 11.08
C PRO A 7 -2.45 -4.72 12.26
N ASN A 8 -1.83 -5.90 12.22
CA ASN A 8 -0.89 -6.40 13.24
C ASN A 8 -0.02 -7.52 12.64
N GLU A 9 0.97 -8.00 13.41
CA GLU A 9 1.90 -9.05 12.98
C GLU A 9 1.23 -10.40 12.73
N GLN A 10 0.21 -10.77 13.51
CA GLN A 10 -0.43 -12.09 13.43
C GLN A 10 -1.32 -12.22 12.18
N ASN A 11 -2.02 -11.15 11.80
CA ASN A 11 -2.96 -11.12 10.68
C ASN A 11 -2.58 -10.07 9.63
N ALA A 12 -1.28 -9.95 9.35
CA ALA A 12 -0.74 -8.92 8.48
C ALA A 12 -1.30 -9.02 7.04
N LEU A 13 -2.09 -8.03 6.66
CA LEU A 13 -2.56 -7.84 5.28
C LEU A 13 -1.57 -7.02 4.46
N ILE A 14 -0.84 -6.12 5.12
CA ILE A 14 0.19 -5.28 4.52
C ILE A 14 1.39 -5.22 5.44
N LYS A 15 2.59 -5.25 4.85
CA LYS A 15 3.85 -5.05 5.54
C LYS A 15 4.56 -3.85 4.92
N VAL A 16 5.01 -2.90 5.73
CA VAL A 16 5.84 -1.78 5.30
C VAL A 16 7.26 -1.99 5.84
N SER A 17 8.27 -1.83 5.00
CA SER A 17 9.67 -1.97 5.38
C SER A 17 10.56 -0.97 4.64
N VAL A 18 11.79 -0.79 5.13
CA VAL A 18 12.83 0.00 4.46
C VAL A 18 13.93 -0.97 4.01
N PRO A 19 13.97 -1.36 2.72
CA PRO A 19 14.89 -2.41 2.25
C PRO A 19 16.36 -1.99 2.29
N ASN A 20 16.66 -0.69 2.19
CA ASN A 20 18.02 -0.17 2.31
C ASN A 20 18.13 0.83 3.47
N PRO A 21 18.81 0.48 4.59
CA PRO A 21 18.98 1.37 5.73
C PRO A 21 19.67 2.71 5.41
N GLN A 22 20.46 2.79 4.34
CA GLN A 22 21.10 4.03 3.89
C GLN A 22 20.13 4.97 3.18
N LYS A 23 18.96 4.49 2.78
CA LYS A 23 17.88 5.25 2.12
C LYS A 23 16.59 5.13 2.94
N PRO A 24 16.50 5.81 4.10
CA PRO A 24 15.39 5.66 5.04
C PRO A 24 14.04 6.16 4.52
N THR A 25 14.02 6.86 3.39
CA THR A 25 12.83 7.39 2.71
C THR A 25 12.39 6.56 1.49
N CYS A 26 13.06 5.43 1.25
CA CYS A 26 12.64 4.44 0.26
C CYS A 26 11.89 3.31 0.96
N PHE A 27 10.57 3.30 0.83
CA PHE A 27 9.68 2.35 1.48
C PHE A 27 9.31 1.21 0.53
N LEU A 28 9.11 0.02 1.09
CA LEU A 28 8.55 -1.14 0.42
C LEU A 28 7.26 -1.55 1.15
N LEU A 29 6.13 -1.45 0.45
CA LEU A 29 4.82 -1.90 0.88
C LEU A 29 4.52 -3.24 0.20
N GLU A 30 4.47 -4.31 0.98
CA GLU A 30 4.14 -5.66 0.51
C GLU A 30 2.71 -6.03 0.90
N MET A 31 1.88 -6.32 -0.09
CA MET A 31 0.54 -6.87 0.06
C MET A 31 0.62 -8.37 0.37
N ARG A 32 -0.13 -8.81 1.38
CA ARG A 32 -0.08 -10.15 1.98
C ARG A 32 -1.47 -10.71 2.30
N ALA A 33 -2.52 -10.16 1.68
CA ALA A 33 -3.88 -10.66 1.79
C ALA A 33 -4.07 -11.89 0.89
N PHE A 34 -3.52 -13.02 1.33
CA PHE A 34 -3.64 -14.29 0.63
C PHE A 34 -5.11 -14.76 0.53
N PRO A 35 -5.48 -15.45 -0.56
CA PRO A 35 -4.62 -15.92 -1.66
C PRO A 35 -4.41 -14.92 -2.82
N GLU A 36 -5.22 -13.87 -2.95
CA GLU A 36 -5.35 -13.09 -4.20
C GLU A 36 -5.35 -11.56 -4.03
N ASN A 37 -5.09 -11.05 -2.81
CA ASN A 37 -5.11 -9.63 -2.46
C ASN A 37 -6.37 -8.89 -2.93
N ARG A 38 -7.57 -9.44 -2.65
CA ARG A 38 -8.84 -8.82 -3.04
C ARG A 38 -9.14 -7.57 -2.19
N PHE A 39 -9.83 -6.60 -2.79
CA PHE A 39 -10.28 -5.39 -2.09
C PHE A 39 -11.42 -5.67 -1.12
N THR A 40 -11.05 -6.10 0.08
CA THR A 40 -11.94 -6.15 1.25
C THR A 40 -11.82 -4.87 2.07
N ALA A 41 -12.83 -4.54 2.88
CA ALA A 41 -12.77 -3.36 3.74
C ALA A 41 -11.54 -3.39 4.67
N ASN A 42 -11.20 -4.56 5.23
CA ASN A 42 -10.03 -4.73 6.10
C ASN A 42 -8.71 -4.52 5.35
N PHE A 43 -8.61 -5.03 4.12
CA PHE A 43 -7.42 -4.82 3.29
C PHE A 43 -7.22 -3.34 2.96
N LEU A 44 -8.30 -2.65 2.55
CA LEU A 44 -8.25 -1.23 2.22
C LEU A 44 -7.91 -0.37 3.46
N LYS A 45 -8.50 -0.69 4.62
CA LYS A 45 -8.16 -0.03 5.90
C LYS A 45 -6.69 -0.22 6.26
N ALA A 46 -6.16 -1.44 6.14
CA ALA A 46 -4.74 -1.69 6.35
C ALA A 46 -3.86 -0.92 5.36
N TYR A 47 -4.31 -0.74 4.11
CA TYR A 47 -3.58 0.04 3.10
C TYR A 47 -3.54 1.50 3.46
N HIS A 48 -4.66 2.07 3.87
CA HIS A 48 -4.71 3.44 4.37
C HIS A 48 -3.77 3.65 5.56
N GLN A 49 -3.78 2.74 6.55
CA GLN A 49 -2.87 2.82 7.70
C GLN A 49 -1.39 2.76 7.29
N ALA A 50 -1.05 1.92 6.30
CA ALA A 50 0.30 1.84 5.76
C ALA A 50 0.73 3.15 5.07
N LEU A 51 -0.18 3.79 4.33
CA LEU A 51 0.07 5.10 3.71
C LEU A 51 0.22 6.20 4.77
N ASP A 52 -0.63 6.21 5.80
CA ASP A 52 -0.55 7.16 6.92
C ASP A 52 0.82 7.06 7.60
N TYR A 53 1.28 5.84 7.88
CA TYR A 53 2.61 5.60 8.45
C TYR A 53 3.75 6.15 7.59
N VAL A 54 3.70 5.93 6.27
CA VAL A 54 4.71 6.46 5.34
C VAL A 54 4.68 8.00 5.31
N GLU A 55 3.49 8.59 5.27
CA GLU A 55 3.33 10.05 5.31
C GLU A 55 3.87 10.66 6.60
N ASP A 56 3.60 10.03 7.74
CA ASP A 56 4.03 10.51 9.06
C ASP A 56 5.56 10.47 9.19
N ILE A 57 6.20 9.41 8.68
CA ILE A 57 7.67 9.38 8.61
C ILE A 57 8.18 10.54 7.76
N MET A 58 7.62 10.73 6.56
CA MET A 58 8.06 11.80 5.65
C MET A 58 7.84 13.19 6.24
N LYS A 59 6.77 13.41 7.01
CA LYS A 59 6.47 14.67 7.71
C LYS A 59 7.41 14.90 8.90
N SER A 60 7.81 13.83 9.60
CA SER A 60 8.70 13.90 10.77
C SER A 60 10.19 14.07 10.44
N LEU A 61 10.56 14.06 9.16
CA LEU A 61 11.95 14.24 8.75
C LEU A 61 12.46 15.63 9.22
N PRO A 62 13.69 15.69 9.78
CA PRO A 62 14.36 16.95 10.05
C PRO A 62 14.46 17.83 8.79
N GLU A 63 14.48 19.15 8.95
CA GLU A 63 14.48 20.10 7.84
C GLU A 63 15.61 19.83 6.85
N GLU A 64 16.79 19.50 7.36
CA GLU A 64 17.98 19.15 6.60
C GLU A 64 17.83 17.88 5.74
N LYS A 65 16.84 17.03 6.05
CA LYS A 65 16.54 15.79 5.32
C LYS A 65 15.26 15.87 4.49
N LYS A 66 14.53 16.98 4.47
CA LYS A 66 13.29 17.07 3.66
C LYS A 66 13.51 16.96 2.15
N ASN A 67 14.72 17.26 1.68
CA ASN A 67 15.07 17.25 0.25
C ASN A 67 15.80 15.98 -0.22
N ILE A 68 15.93 14.95 0.62
CA ILE A 68 16.68 13.71 0.25
C ILE A 68 15.93 12.84 -0.78
N GLY A 69 14.73 13.26 -1.20
CA GLY A 69 13.84 12.44 -2.01
C GLY A 69 13.27 11.27 -1.24
N GLY A 70 12.27 10.60 -1.82
CA GLY A 70 11.68 9.39 -1.25
C GLY A 70 10.95 8.61 -2.33
N SER A 71 10.61 7.37 -2.04
CA SER A 71 9.85 6.53 -2.96
C SER A 71 9.03 5.52 -2.18
N LEU A 72 7.84 5.21 -2.67
CA LEU A 72 7.04 4.09 -2.18
C LEU A 72 7.02 3.01 -3.25
N THR A 73 7.59 1.83 -2.96
CA THR A 73 7.50 0.68 -3.85
C THR A 73 6.40 -0.25 -3.36
N THR A 74 5.41 -0.55 -4.19
CA THR A 74 4.36 -1.52 -3.86
C THR A 74 4.66 -2.87 -4.50
N ALA A 75 4.56 -3.95 -3.73
CA ALA A 75 4.82 -5.31 -4.18
C ALA A 75 3.78 -6.26 -3.56
N SER A 76 3.74 -7.50 -4.05
CA SER A 76 2.95 -8.56 -3.45
C SER A 76 3.84 -9.73 -3.04
N THR A 77 3.59 -10.29 -1.85
CA THR A 77 4.13 -11.59 -1.48
C THR A 77 3.23 -12.66 -2.11
N GLY A 78 3.69 -13.36 -3.15
CA GLY A 78 2.95 -14.47 -3.77
C GLY A 78 2.89 -14.40 -5.30
N LYS A 79 2.06 -15.26 -5.90
CA LYS A 79 1.90 -15.38 -7.36
C LYS A 79 0.99 -14.32 -7.99
N PHE A 80 0.16 -13.66 -7.18
CA PHE A 80 -0.81 -12.66 -7.61
C PHE A 80 -0.40 -11.30 -7.07
N TYR A 81 -0.48 -10.25 -7.90
CA TYR A 81 -0.29 -8.89 -7.44
C TYR A 81 -1.56 -8.42 -6.71
N CYS A 82 -2.70 -8.36 -7.41
CA CYS A 82 -4.02 -8.05 -6.86
C CYS A 82 -5.12 -8.42 -7.86
N ASN A 83 -6.12 -9.20 -7.44
CA ASN A 83 -7.28 -9.55 -8.27
C ASN A 83 -8.44 -8.54 -8.16
N GLY A 84 -8.22 -7.40 -7.50
CA GLY A 84 -9.13 -6.27 -7.51
C GLY A 84 -10.42 -6.47 -6.71
N LEU A 85 -11.48 -5.82 -7.17
CA LEU A 85 -12.78 -5.77 -6.51
C LEU A 85 -13.62 -7.01 -6.85
N ASP A 86 -14.13 -7.68 -5.81
CA ASP A 86 -15.19 -8.67 -5.95
C ASP A 86 -16.55 -7.94 -5.91
N VAL A 87 -17.25 -7.89 -7.05
CA VAL A 87 -18.49 -7.13 -7.20
C VAL A 87 -19.61 -7.65 -6.28
N PRO A 88 -19.93 -8.96 -6.24
CA PRO A 88 -20.87 -9.49 -5.24
C PRO A 88 -20.54 -9.12 -3.80
N TYR A 89 -19.26 -9.11 -3.43
CA TYR A 89 -18.83 -8.69 -2.10
C TYR A 89 -19.04 -7.19 -1.87
N ALA A 90 -18.63 -6.36 -2.82
CA ALA A 90 -18.75 -4.90 -2.74
C ALA A 90 -20.21 -4.40 -2.67
N LEU A 91 -21.15 -5.16 -3.24
CA LEU A 91 -22.58 -4.87 -3.12
C LEU A 91 -23.13 -5.17 -1.71
N ARG A 92 -22.48 -6.07 -0.96
CA ARG A 92 -22.86 -6.40 0.42
C ARG A 92 -22.18 -5.51 1.44
N ASP A 93 -20.88 -5.24 1.24
CA ASP A 93 -20.08 -4.37 2.10
C ASP A 93 -19.94 -2.98 1.49
N LYS A 94 -20.80 -2.07 1.96
CA LYS A 94 -20.89 -0.69 1.46
C LYS A 94 -19.67 0.16 1.78
N GLU A 95 -18.76 -0.29 2.66
CA GLU A 95 -17.54 0.46 2.97
C GLU A 95 -16.47 0.31 1.86
N VAL A 96 -16.52 -0.77 1.08
CA VAL A 96 -15.45 -1.14 0.14
C VAL A 96 -15.28 -0.09 -0.96
N VAL A 97 -16.38 0.31 -1.60
CA VAL A 97 -16.31 1.25 -2.74
C VAL A 97 -15.80 2.64 -2.31
N PRO A 98 -16.32 3.26 -1.24
CA PRO A 98 -15.77 4.52 -0.73
C PRO A 98 -14.29 4.43 -0.34
N LEU A 99 -13.89 3.36 0.35
CA LEU A 99 -12.48 3.15 0.73
C LEU A 99 -11.58 2.98 -0.49
N LEU A 100 -12.04 2.26 -1.52
CA LEU A 100 -11.28 2.05 -2.75
C LEU A 100 -11.08 3.36 -3.52
N ILE A 101 -12.14 4.17 -3.66
CA ILE A 101 -12.07 5.49 -4.30
C ILE A 101 -11.13 6.42 -3.52
N SER A 102 -11.23 6.41 -2.18
CA SER A 102 -10.34 7.17 -1.30
C SER A 102 -8.88 6.74 -1.47
N LEU A 103 -8.61 5.43 -1.52
CA LEU A 103 -7.27 4.90 -1.73
C LEU A 103 -6.67 5.38 -3.06
N PHE A 104 -7.42 5.27 -4.16
CA PHE A 104 -6.94 5.76 -5.45
C PHE A 104 -6.69 7.26 -5.44
N SER A 105 -7.62 8.04 -4.89
CA SER A 105 -7.45 9.49 -4.77
C SER A 105 -6.19 9.86 -3.98
N ARG A 106 -5.86 9.10 -2.93
CA ARG A 106 -4.64 9.30 -2.12
C ARG A 106 -3.38 8.97 -2.90
N LEU A 107 -3.38 7.88 -3.67
CA LEU A 107 -2.23 7.48 -4.48
C LEU A 107 -1.93 8.52 -5.57
N THR A 108 -2.96 9.12 -6.18
CA THR A 108 -2.81 10.19 -7.19
C THR A 108 -2.07 11.43 -6.68
N VAL A 109 -2.30 11.80 -5.42
CA VAL A 109 -1.71 13.01 -4.80
C VAL A 109 -0.60 12.66 -3.81
N PHE A 110 -0.13 11.42 -3.80
CA PHE A 110 0.83 10.97 -2.81
C PHE A 110 2.15 11.71 -2.96
N ARG A 111 2.69 12.19 -1.84
CA ARG A 111 3.83 13.12 -1.83
C ARG A 111 5.13 12.51 -2.36
N VAL A 112 5.25 11.18 -2.33
CA VAL A 112 6.41 10.46 -2.85
C VAL A 112 6.04 9.68 -4.12
N PRO A 113 6.94 9.62 -5.12
CA PRO A 113 6.72 8.80 -6.31
C PRO A 113 6.44 7.36 -5.89
N THR A 114 5.36 6.80 -6.42
CA THR A 114 4.91 5.44 -6.11
C THR A 114 5.20 4.54 -7.28
N VAL A 115 6.07 3.55 -7.08
CA VAL A 115 6.46 2.58 -8.11
C VAL A 115 5.82 1.24 -7.78
N THR A 116 5.10 0.67 -8.72
CA THR A 116 4.45 -0.62 -8.53
C THR A 116 5.27 -1.75 -9.17
N ALA A 117 5.82 -2.63 -8.33
CA ALA A 117 6.50 -3.85 -8.75
C ALA A 117 5.47 -4.98 -8.94
N ILE A 118 4.91 -5.07 -10.14
CA ILE A 118 3.92 -6.09 -10.51
C ILE A 118 4.59 -7.46 -10.61
N SER A 119 4.53 -8.24 -9.53
CA SER A 119 5.12 -9.58 -9.43
C SER A 119 4.29 -10.71 -10.06
N GLY A 120 3.08 -10.42 -10.58
CA GLY A 120 2.16 -11.41 -11.13
C GLY A 120 0.86 -10.82 -11.67
N HIS A 121 -0.22 -11.61 -11.77
CA HIS A 121 -1.50 -11.15 -12.33
C HIS A 121 -2.04 -9.92 -11.56
N ALA A 122 -2.37 -8.87 -12.32
CA ALA A 122 -3.01 -7.64 -11.84
C ALA A 122 -4.27 -7.42 -12.68
N PHE A 123 -5.45 -7.59 -12.08
CA PHE A 123 -6.73 -7.46 -12.75
C PHE A 123 -7.58 -6.34 -12.12
N GLY A 124 -8.29 -5.58 -12.97
CA GLY A 124 -9.19 -4.52 -12.53
C GLY A 124 -8.47 -3.40 -11.78
N GLY A 125 -9.00 -2.99 -10.62
CA GLY A 125 -8.42 -1.91 -9.81
C GLY A 125 -7.03 -2.21 -9.23
N GLY A 126 -6.50 -3.45 -9.37
CA GLY A 126 -5.10 -3.75 -9.09
C GLY A 126 -4.11 -3.16 -10.10
N PHE A 127 -4.60 -2.64 -11.24
CA PHE A 127 -3.81 -2.00 -12.30
C PHE A 127 -3.78 -0.46 -12.21
N VAL A 128 -4.37 0.14 -11.18
CA VAL A 128 -4.26 1.60 -10.95
C VAL A 128 -2.93 1.89 -10.25
N SER A 129 -1.82 1.74 -10.98
CA SER A 129 -0.51 2.27 -10.59
C SER A 129 -0.33 3.59 -11.34
N GLU A 130 -0.43 4.72 -10.64
CA GLU A 130 -0.25 6.03 -11.26
C GLU A 130 1.22 6.49 -11.19
N LYS A 131 1.70 6.86 -12.38
CA LYS A 131 2.93 7.57 -12.80
C LYS A 131 4.17 7.60 -11.90
#